data_AF-K7S8H9-F1
#
_entry.id   AF-K7S8H9-F1
#
_cell.length_a   1.000
_cell.length_b   1.000
_cell.length_c   1.000
_cell.angle_alpha   90.00
_cell.angle_beta   90.00
_cell.angle_gamma   90.00
#
_symmetry.space_group_name_H-M   'P 1'
#
loop_
_entity.id
_entity.type
_entity.pdbx_description
1 polymer ?
#
loop_
_entity_poly.entity_id
_entity_poly.type
_entity_poly.pdbx_seq_one_letter_code
_entity_poly.pdbx_strand_id
1 'polypeptide(L)'
;EEAIKDIDVSGVLRYRYDTGNFDKNFLNNSNLNNSKQVHKYRAQVNFSAAIADNFKAFIQFDYNAVDGGTGVDNATNAEKGLFVRQLYLTYTNEDVATSVIAGKQQLNIIWTDNGVDGLVGTGVKVVNNSIDGLTLAAFAVDSFMAAEQGSDLLGRSTYVGNSTNNNDSFKLDSIGNLYGAAAVGSYDLAGGQFNPQLWLAYWDQVAFFYAVDAAYSTTIFDGINWTLEGAYLGNSLDSELDDKTHANGNLFAL
;
A
#
# COMPACT_ATOMS: atom_id res chain seq x y z
N GLU A 1 -10.03 -31.63 -11.60
CA GLU A 1 -11.32 -31.07 -11.16
C GLU A 1 -11.40 -31.01 -9.64
N GLU A 2 -11.08 -32.07 -8.90
CA GLU A 2 -11.05 -32.03 -7.42
C GLU A 2 -10.06 -30.99 -6.84
N ALA A 3 -8.87 -30.82 -7.43
CA ALA A 3 -7.84 -29.91 -6.90
C ALA A 3 -8.17 -28.41 -6.93
N ILE A 4 -9.21 -27.98 -7.67
CA ILE A 4 -9.64 -26.57 -7.71
C ILE A 4 -10.80 -26.27 -6.77
N LYS A 5 -11.36 -27.27 -6.09
CA LYS A 5 -12.49 -27.09 -5.16
C LYS A 5 -12.11 -26.32 -3.90
N ASP A 6 -10.86 -26.50 -3.45
CA ASP A 6 -10.32 -25.84 -2.26
C ASP A 6 -9.54 -24.56 -2.58
N ILE A 7 -9.75 -23.99 -3.78
CA ILE A 7 -9.06 -22.80 -4.27
C ILE A 7 -10.05 -21.66 -4.49
N ASP A 8 -9.89 -20.60 -3.71
CA ASP A 8 -10.57 -19.32 -3.93
C ASP A 8 -9.77 -18.48 -4.93
N VAL A 9 -10.46 -17.91 -5.93
CA VAL A 9 -9.86 -17.04 -6.95
C VAL A 9 -10.49 -15.65 -6.92
N SER A 10 -9.66 -14.62 -6.93
CA SER A 10 -10.09 -13.22 -7.08
C SER A 10 -9.11 -12.45 -7.96
N GLY A 11 -9.45 -11.22 -8.35
CA GLY A 11 -8.55 -10.43 -9.18
C GLY A 11 -9.10 -9.10 -9.62
N VAL A 12 -8.28 -8.38 -10.38
CA VAL A 12 -8.59 -7.07 -10.96
C VAL A 12 -8.08 -7.02 -12.39
N LEU A 13 -8.87 -6.46 -13.30
CA LEU A 13 -8.44 -6.04 -14.63
C LEU A 13 -8.71 -4.55 -14.77
N ARG A 14 -7.65 -3.78 -15.03
CA ARG A 14 -7.72 -2.32 -15.16
C ARG A 14 -7.03 -1.89 -16.45
N TYR A 15 -7.78 -1.19 -17.29
CA TYR A 15 -7.26 -0.46 -18.45
C TYR A 15 -7.31 1.04 -18.17
N ARG A 16 -6.28 1.77 -18.58
CA ARG A 16 -6.26 3.25 -18.55
C ARG A 16 -5.71 3.79 -19.86
N TYR A 17 -6.32 4.87 -20.34
CA TYR A 17 -5.76 5.71 -21.39
C TYR A 17 -5.40 7.06 -20.77
N ASP A 18 -4.11 7.33 -20.65
CA ASP A 18 -3.62 8.50 -19.93
C ASP A 18 -2.88 9.45 -20.88
N THR A 19 -3.17 10.74 -20.74
CA THR A 19 -2.40 11.82 -21.38
C THR A 19 -2.21 12.96 -20.40
N GLY A 20 -0.96 13.35 -20.17
CA GLY A 20 -0.60 14.51 -19.37
C GLY A 20 0.20 15.50 -20.20
N ASN A 21 -0.26 16.76 -20.21
CA ASN A 21 0.38 17.87 -20.90
C ASN A 21 0.73 18.95 -19.89
N PHE A 22 1.93 19.49 -20.01
CA PHE A 22 2.43 20.55 -19.14
C PHE A 22 2.87 21.72 -20.00
N ASP A 23 2.65 22.93 -19.50
CA ASP A 23 3.27 24.10 -20.11
C ASP A 23 4.80 24.10 -19.87
N LYS A 24 5.52 24.96 -20.59
CA LYS A 24 6.98 25.04 -20.50
C LYS A 24 7.52 25.55 -19.16
N ASN A 25 6.69 26.21 -18.36
CA ASN A 25 7.05 26.80 -17.08
C ASN A 25 6.64 25.91 -15.89
N PHE A 26 5.95 24.80 -16.16
CA PHE A 26 5.49 23.88 -15.14
C PHE A 26 6.66 23.11 -14.54
N LEU A 27 6.76 23.10 -13.21
CA LEU A 27 7.77 22.34 -12.48
C LEU A 27 7.39 20.85 -12.50
N ASN A 28 8.09 20.07 -13.32
CA ASN A 28 7.85 18.64 -13.44
C ASN A 28 8.58 17.85 -12.33
N ASN A 29 8.06 16.68 -12.00
CA ASN A 29 8.60 15.75 -11.02
C ASN A 29 8.16 14.31 -11.37
N SER A 30 8.74 13.33 -10.69
CA SER A 30 8.52 11.91 -10.98
C SER A 30 7.09 11.42 -10.74
N ASN A 31 6.30 12.10 -9.91
CA ASN A 31 4.97 11.65 -9.48
C ASN A 31 3.84 12.27 -10.30
N LEU A 32 4.14 13.23 -11.18
CA LEU A 32 3.17 13.79 -12.10
C LEU A 32 2.86 12.84 -13.25
N ASN A 33 1.60 12.84 -13.71
CA ASN A 33 1.20 12.06 -14.86
C ASN A 33 1.84 12.62 -16.15
N ASN A 34 2.92 11.98 -16.60
CA ASN A 34 3.67 12.38 -17.80
C ASN A 34 3.30 11.58 -19.06
N SER A 35 2.24 10.77 -19.00
CA SER A 35 1.80 9.89 -20.07
C SER A 35 1.53 10.64 -21.39
N LYS A 36 1.81 9.99 -22.53
CA LYS A 36 1.59 10.53 -23.88
C LYS A 36 0.73 9.56 -24.70
N GLN A 37 -0.60 9.69 -24.53
CA GLN A 37 -1.59 8.82 -25.20
C GLN A 37 -1.29 7.33 -25.03
N VAL A 38 -0.88 6.90 -23.84
CA VAL A 38 -0.46 5.51 -23.61
C VAL A 38 -1.63 4.66 -23.14
N HIS A 39 -1.58 3.39 -23.50
CA HIS A 39 -2.51 2.34 -23.09
C HIS A 39 -1.88 1.55 -21.95
N LYS A 40 -2.42 1.68 -20.73
CA LYS A 40 -1.89 0.99 -19.54
C LYS A 40 -2.78 -0.18 -19.17
N TYR A 41 -2.15 -1.33 -18.94
CA TYR A 41 -2.80 -2.55 -18.51
C TYR A 41 -2.27 -2.96 -17.14
N ARG A 42 -3.18 -3.20 -16.20
CA ARG A 42 -2.88 -3.79 -14.91
C ARG A 42 -3.83 -4.95 -14.67
N ALA A 43 -3.29 -6.17 -14.55
CA ALA A 43 -4.05 -7.35 -14.20
C ALA A 43 -3.45 -8.03 -12.96
N GLN A 44 -4.30 -8.41 -12.02
CA GLN A 44 -3.93 -9.20 -10.86
C GLN A 44 -4.86 -10.41 -10.74
N VAL A 45 -4.28 -11.58 -10.51
CA VAL A 45 -5.03 -12.81 -10.24
C VAL A 45 -4.48 -13.44 -8.96
N ASN A 46 -5.38 -13.65 -8.01
CA ASN A 46 -5.09 -14.13 -6.67
C ASN A 46 -5.63 -15.55 -6.53
N PHE A 47 -4.84 -16.44 -5.96
CA PHE A 47 -5.26 -17.79 -5.59
C PHE A 47 -5.02 -17.98 -4.10
N SER A 48 -6.03 -18.44 -3.37
CA SER A 48 -5.94 -18.85 -1.97
C SER A 48 -6.38 -20.29 -1.85
N ALA A 49 -5.50 -21.15 -1.35
CA ALA A 49 -5.77 -22.58 -1.22
C ALA A 49 -5.65 -23.03 0.24
N ALA A 50 -6.62 -23.80 0.73
CA ALA A 50 -6.44 -24.54 1.98
C ALA A 50 -5.45 -25.69 1.75
N ILE A 51 -4.35 -25.72 2.51
CA ILE A 51 -3.27 -26.71 2.31
C ILE A 51 -3.17 -27.74 3.45
N ALA A 52 -3.69 -27.40 4.62
CA ALA A 52 -3.81 -28.25 5.80
C ALA A 52 -4.82 -27.61 6.77
N ASP A 53 -5.19 -28.33 7.82
CA ASP A 53 -6.02 -27.78 8.91
C ASP A 53 -5.40 -26.48 9.42
N ASN A 54 -6.21 -25.43 9.50
CA ASN A 54 -5.81 -24.09 9.94
C ASN A 54 -4.79 -23.35 9.03
N PHE A 55 -4.39 -23.93 7.88
CA PHE A 55 -3.39 -23.34 6.98
C PHE A 55 -3.94 -23.03 5.59
N LYS A 56 -3.71 -21.79 5.13
CA LYS A 56 -3.94 -21.36 3.74
C LYS A 56 -2.66 -20.85 3.11
N ALA A 57 -2.42 -21.18 1.85
CA ALA A 57 -1.38 -20.57 1.03
C ALA A 57 -2.02 -19.56 0.07
N PHE A 58 -1.36 -18.42 -0.13
CA PHE A 58 -1.80 -17.38 -1.05
C PHE A 58 -0.71 -17.06 -2.07
N ILE A 59 -1.11 -16.90 -3.33
CA ILE A 59 -0.25 -16.39 -4.40
C ILE A 59 -1.00 -15.35 -5.25
N GLN A 60 -0.33 -14.25 -5.59
CA GLN A 60 -0.82 -13.25 -6.54
C GLN A 60 0.12 -13.18 -7.74
N PHE A 61 -0.45 -13.30 -8.93
CA PHE A 61 0.21 -12.97 -10.19
C PHE A 61 -0.17 -11.56 -10.62
N ASP A 62 0.80 -10.80 -11.11
CA ASP A 62 0.61 -9.43 -11.59
C ASP A 62 1.16 -9.26 -13.02
N TYR A 63 0.40 -8.54 -13.84
CA TYR A 63 0.81 -8.04 -15.14
C TYR A 63 0.67 -6.52 -15.15
N ASN A 64 1.78 -5.83 -15.37
CA ASN A 64 1.85 -4.38 -15.46
C ASN A 64 2.62 -3.97 -16.72
N ALA A 65 1.88 -3.42 -17.69
CA ALA A 65 2.34 -3.18 -19.05
C ALA A 65 1.78 -1.89 -19.65
N VAL A 66 2.52 -1.34 -20.61
CA VAL A 66 2.17 -0.10 -21.29
C VAL A 66 2.45 -0.24 -22.78
N ASP A 67 1.45 0.06 -23.61
CA ASP A 67 1.61 0.25 -25.05
C ASP A 67 1.57 1.75 -25.36
N GLY A 68 2.41 2.18 -26.30
CA GLY A 68 2.46 3.56 -26.74
C GLY A 68 1.38 3.90 -27.77
N GLY A 69 1.02 5.18 -27.85
CA GLY A 69 -0.01 5.66 -28.78
C GLY A 69 0.35 6.89 -29.60
N THR A 70 1.54 7.49 -29.40
CA THR A 70 2.01 8.63 -30.22
C THR A 70 3.49 8.57 -30.55
N GLY A 71 3.83 9.00 -31.76
CA GLY A 71 5.21 9.30 -32.14
C GLY A 71 6.11 8.07 -32.15
N VAL A 72 7.28 8.16 -31.52
CA VAL A 72 8.25 7.06 -31.43
C VAL A 72 7.66 5.88 -30.64
N ASP A 73 6.73 6.16 -29.72
CA ASP A 73 6.10 5.13 -28.90
C ASP A 73 5.05 4.30 -29.66
N ASN A 74 4.71 4.64 -30.91
CA ASN A 74 3.82 3.82 -31.75
C ASN A 74 4.34 2.40 -31.98
N ALA A 75 5.66 2.19 -31.85
CA ALA A 75 6.28 0.87 -31.94
C ALA A 75 6.41 0.17 -30.56
N THR A 76 6.12 0.87 -29.47
CA THR A 76 6.17 0.32 -28.11
C THR A 76 4.90 -0.51 -27.88
N ASN A 77 5.04 -1.82 -27.96
CA ASN A 77 4.03 -2.79 -27.59
C ASN A 77 4.62 -3.77 -26.56
N ALA A 78 3.95 -3.95 -25.44
CA ALA A 78 4.51 -4.63 -24.29
C ALA A 78 4.50 -6.16 -24.44
N GLU A 79 5.68 -6.76 -24.52
CA GLU A 79 5.88 -8.21 -24.48
C GLU A 79 6.32 -8.65 -23.06
N LYS A 80 5.39 -8.62 -22.10
CA LYS A 80 5.67 -8.97 -20.69
C LYS A 80 4.88 -10.21 -20.25
N GLY A 81 5.47 -10.98 -19.34
CA GLY A 81 4.80 -12.07 -18.64
C GLY A 81 4.17 -11.63 -17.32
N LEU A 82 3.43 -12.55 -16.69
CA LEU A 82 3.01 -12.44 -15.29
C LEU A 82 4.23 -12.63 -14.38
N PHE A 83 4.29 -11.92 -13.25
CA PHE A 83 5.25 -12.18 -12.17
C PHE A 83 4.53 -12.47 -10.85
N VAL A 84 5.20 -13.19 -9.94
CA VAL A 84 4.67 -13.46 -8.60
C VAL A 84 4.87 -12.23 -7.73
N ARG A 85 3.77 -11.53 -7.45
CA ARG A 85 3.76 -10.29 -6.67
C ARG A 85 3.63 -10.54 -5.18
N GLN A 86 2.77 -11.48 -4.78
CA GLN A 86 2.61 -11.90 -3.38
C GLN A 86 2.69 -13.42 -3.28
N LEU A 87 3.28 -13.90 -2.19
CA LEU A 87 3.38 -15.32 -1.85
C LEU A 87 3.55 -15.45 -0.33
N TYR A 88 2.52 -15.93 0.36
CA TYR A 88 2.54 -16.05 1.82
C TYR A 88 1.70 -17.21 2.33
N LEU A 89 1.94 -17.58 3.58
CA LEU A 89 1.20 -18.57 4.34
C LEU A 89 0.39 -17.88 5.44
N THR A 90 -0.85 -18.34 5.64
CA THR A 90 -1.72 -17.92 6.74
C THR A 90 -1.99 -19.12 7.63
N TYR A 91 -1.71 -18.97 8.92
CA TYR A 91 -2.18 -19.86 9.98
C TYR A 91 -3.30 -19.18 10.75
N THR A 92 -4.43 -19.84 10.97
CA THR A 92 -5.57 -19.28 11.72
C THR A 92 -5.94 -20.22 12.86
N ASN A 93 -5.89 -19.70 14.10
CA ASN A 93 -6.46 -20.38 15.26
C ASN A 93 -7.79 -19.70 15.63
N GLU A 94 -8.89 -20.38 15.30
CA GLU A 94 -10.25 -19.88 15.52
C GLU A 94 -10.60 -19.78 17.01
N ASP A 95 -10.05 -20.65 17.86
CA ASP A 95 -10.32 -20.67 19.31
C ASP A 95 -9.90 -19.36 20.01
N VAL A 96 -8.92 -18.67 19.44
CA VAL A 96 -8.40 -17.38 19.94
C VAL A 96 -8.58 -16.26 18.92
N ALA A 97 -9.41 -16.46 17.88
CA ALA A 97 -9.68 -15.51 16.80
C ALA A 97 -8.41 -14.81 16.26
N THR A 98 -7.31 -15.57 16.11
CA THR A 98 -5.99 -15.02 15.77
C THR A 98 -5.44 -15.68 14.52
N SER A 99 -4.92 -14.87 13.60
CA SER A 99 -4.21 -15.32 12.40
C SER A 99 -2.78 -14.80 12.36
N VAL A 100 -1.86 -15.64 11.87
CA VAL A 100 -0.47 -15.30 11.58
C VAL A 100 -0.24 -15.43 10.09
N ILE A 101 0.23 -14.36 9.45
CA ILE A 101 0.44 -14.26 8.01
C ILE A 101 1.92 -13.99 7.77
N ALA A 102 2.62 -14.92 7.12
CA ALA A 102 4.07 -14.87 6.92
C ALA A 102 4.45 -15.06 5.46
N GLY A 103 5.28 -14.15 4.94
CA GLY A 103 5.78 -14.19 3.56
C GLY A 103 5.72 -12.84 2.87
N LYS A 104 5.82 -12.87 1.53
CA LYS A 104 5.76 -11.70 0.66
C LYS A 104 4.30 -11.28 0.51
N GLN A 105 3.92 -10.14 1.08
CA GLN A 105 2.53 -9.68 1.18
C GLN A 105 2.44 -8.17 0.97
N GLN A 106 1.33 -7.70 0.42
CA GLN A 106 1.01 -6.26 0.42
C GLN A 106 0.80 -5.79 1.87
N LEU A 107 1.44 -4.68 2.24
CA LEU A 107 1.51 -4.27 3.65
C LEU A 107 0.16 -3.81 4.19
N ASN A 108 -0.59 -3.05 3.38
CA ASN A 108 -1.93 -2.54 3.72
C ASN A 108 -1.97 -1.81 5.08
N ILE A 109 -1.00 -0.91 5.30
CA ILE A 109 -0.92 -0.06 6.48
C ILE A 109 -1.34 1.36 6.11
N ILE A 110 -1.68 2.20 7.10
CA ILE A 110 -2.21 3.56 6.84
C ILE A 110 -1.29 4.46 6.02
N TRP A 111 0.01 4.17 6.00
CA TRP A 111 1.04 4.89 5.25
C TRP A 111 1.39 4.23 3.92
N THR A 112 0.51 3.42 3.32
CA THR A 112 0.74 2.80 2.00
C THR A 112 -0.55 2.79 1.20
N ASP A 113 -0.47 2.73 -0.13
CA ASP A 113 -1.65 2.39 -0.93
C ASP A 113 -2.18 1.01 -0.53
N ASN A 114 -3.49 0.91 -0.25
CA ASN A 114 -4.18 -0.34 0.09
C ASN A 114 -4.93 -0.93 -1.12
N GLY A 115 -4.81 -0.29 -2.28
CA GLY A 115 -5.40 -0.70 -3.55
C GLY A 115 -4.50 -1.64 -4.36
N VAL A 116 -4.53 -1.45 -5.68
CA VAL A 116 -3.88 -2.35 -6.66
C VAL A 116 -2.35 -2.21 -6.63
N ASP A 117 -1.82 -1.03 -6.33
CA ASP A 117 -0.39 -0.73 -6.44
C ASP A 117 0.32 -0.63 -5.09
N GLY A 118 -0.33 -1.11 -4.03
CA GLY A 118 0.17 -1.01 -2.66
C GLY A 118 1.55 -1.61 -2.45
N LEU A 119 2.36 -1.00 -1.58
CA LEU A 119 3.70 -1.48 -1.25
C LEU A 119 3.65 -2.94 -0.77
N VAL A 120 4.46 -3.78 -1.41
CA VAL A 120 4.69 -5.17 -1.01
C VAL A 120 5.98 -5.27 -0.21
N GLY A 121 5.95 -6.03 0.87
CA GLY A 121 7.15 -6.39 1.64
C GLY A 121 7.14 -7.87 2.02
N THR A 122 8.24 -8.35 2.57
CA THR A 122 8.33 -9.69 3.17
C THR A 122 8.40 -9.55 4.68
N GLY A 123 7.61 -10.36 5.39
CA GLY A 123 7.53 -10.24 6.83
C GLY A 123 6.45 -11.10 7.45
N VAL A 124 6.11 -10.76 8.69
CA VAL A 124 5.08 -11.42 9.50
C VAL A 124 4.06 -10.38 9.97
N LYS A 125 2.78 -10.77 9.94
CA LYS A 125 1.67 -10.02 10.51
C LYS A 125 0.83 -10.95 11.37
N VAL A 126 0.52 -10.51 12.59
CA VAL A 126 -0.40 -11.18 13.50
C VAL A 126 -1.64 -10.31 13.60
N VAL A 127 -2.82 -10.90 13.42
CA VAL A 127 -4.12 -10.22 13.47
C VAL A 127 -5.01 -10.95 14.46
N ASN A 128 -5.62 -10.21 15.39
CA ASN A 128 -6.56 -10.71 16.38
C ASN A 128 -7.90 -9.97 16.25
N ASN A 129 -9.00 -10.72 16.28
CA ASN A 129 -10.37 -10.21 16.27
C ASN A 129 -11.19 -10.79 17.43
N SER A 130 -10.58 -11.01 18.59
CA SER A 130 -11.29 -11.57 19.75
C SER A 130 -12.29 -10.59 20.38
N ILE A 131 -12.19 -9.30 20.05
CA ILE A 131 -13.07 -8.25 20.55
C ILE A 131 -13.98 -7.85 19.40
N ASP A 132 -15.30 -7.92 19.61
CA ASP A 132 -16.29 -7.56 18.60
C ASP A 132 -16.09 -6.11 18.12
N GLY A 133 -16.04 -5.94 16.80
CA GLY A 133 -15.83 -4.65 16.16
C GLY A 133 -14.41 -4.09 16.31
N LEU A 134 -13.43 -4.86 16.81
CA LEU A 134 -12.05 -4.41 16.96
C LEU A 134 -11.05 -5.43 16.37
N THR A 135 -10.28 -4.96 15.40
CA THR A 135 -9.11 -5.66 14.87
C THR A 135 -7.84 -5.12 15.51
N LEU A 136 -7.07 -5.99 16.15
CA LEU A 136 -5.73 -5.70 16.63
C LEU A 136 -4.70 -6.36 15.72
N ALA A 137 -3.66 -5.64 15.33
CA ALA A 137 -2.59 -6.19 14.52
C ALA A 137 -1.21 -5.80 15.05
N ALA A 138 -0.24 -6.69 14.88
CA ALA A 138 1.19 -6.42 15.04
C ALA A 138 1.94 -6.95 13.80
N PHE A 139 2.94 -6.23 13.32
CA PHE A 139 3.65 -6.58 12.10
C PHE A 139 5.15 -6.26 12.18
N ALA A 140 5.92 -7.04 11.43
CA ALA A 140 7.35 -6.85 11.23
C ALA A 140 7.70 -7.16 9.76
N VAL A 141 8.40 -6.26 9.09
CA VAL A 141 8.76 -6.32 7.67
C VAL A 141 10.27 -6.20 7.55
N ASP A 142 10.90 -7.16 6.87
CA ASP A 142 12.36 -7.26 6.72
C ASP A 142 12.87 -6.68 5.39
N SER A 143 12.01 -6.59 4.38
CA SER A 143 12.38 -6.24 3.02
C SER A 143 11.19 -5.70 2.25
N PHE A 144 11.47 -4.81 1.29
CA PHE A 144 10.46 -4.10 0.52
C PHE A 144 10.65 -4.35 -0.98
N MET A 145 9.56 -4.51 -1.73
CA MET A 145 9.55 -4.56 -3.19
C MET A 145 9.71 -3.16 -3.79
N ALA A 146 10.74 -2.44 -3.35
CA ALA A 146 10.96 -1.02 -3.64
C ALA A 146 11.08 -0.69 -5.13
N ALA A 147 11.61 -1.62 -5.93
CA ALA A 147 11.79 -1.41 -7.37
C ALA A 147 10.46 -1.33 -8.13
N GLU A 148 9.42 -2.03 -7.67
CA GLU A 148 8.09 -1.98 -8.29
C GLU A 148 7.45 -0.60 -8.13
N GLN A 149 7.59 -0.01 -6.93
CA GLN A 149 6.96 1.25 -6.56
C GLN A 149 7.58 2.47 -7.23
N GLY A 150 8.83 2.37 -7.72
CA GLY A 150 9.49 3.49 -8.40
C GLY A 150 9.55 4.73 -7.51
N SER A 151 8.96 5.84 -7.97
CA SER A 151 8.90 7.12 -7.27
C SER A 151 7.80 7.23 -6.21
N ASP A 152 6.91 6.24 -6.10
CA ASP A 152 5.88 6.23 -5.06
C ASP A 152 6.48 5.86 -3.70
N LEU A 153 7.63 5.17 -3.68
CA LEU A 153 8.34 4.93 -2.43
C LEU A 153 9.06 6.21 -1.94
N LEU A 154 8.97 6.50 -0.64
CA LEU A 154 9.81 7.46 0.05
C LEU A 154 11.29 7.22 -0.26
N GLY A 155 12.03 8.29 -0.52
CA GLY A 155 13.45 8.21 -0.85
C GLY A 155 13.74 8.03 -2.34
N ARG A 156 12.72 7.83 -3.19
CA ARG A 156 12.88 7.53 -4.63
C ARG A 156 12.24 8.54 -5.57
N SER A 157 11.48 9.50 -5.04
CA SER A 157 10.91 10.57 -5.84
C SER A 157 11.94 11.67 -6.14
N THR A 158 11.81 12.27 -7.31
CA THR A 158 12.72 13.33 -7.78
C THR A 158 11.95 14.49 -8.40
N TYR A 159 12.56 15.66 -8.44
CA TYR A 159 12.00 16.85 -9.07
C TYR A 159 12.99 17.57 -9.99
N VAL A 160 12.44 18.28 -10.98
CA VAL A 160 13.21 19.12 -11.90
C VAL A 160 13.40 20.50 -11.28
N GLY A 161 14.63 20.97 -11.23
CA GLY A 161 14.98 22.28 -10.66
C GLY A 161 16.46 22.57 -10.79
N ASN A 162 16.84 23.85 -10.80
CA ASN A 162 18.24 24.30 -10.84
C ASN A 162 19.05 23.66 -11.98
N SER A 163 18.46 23.54 -13.18
CA SER A 163 19.05 22.90 -14.37
C SER A 163 19.38 21.40 -14.22
N THR A 164 18.83 20.76 -13.19
CA THR A 164 18.98 19.31 -12.90
C THR A 164 17.60 18.65 -12.96
N ASN A 165 17.52 17.47 -13.57
CA ASN A 165 16.24 16.79 -13.81
C ASN A 165 15.90 15.70 -12.78
N ASN A 166 16.80 15.45 -11.82
CA ASN A 166 16.75 14.34 -10.89
C ASN A 166 17.20 14.75 -9.48
N ASN A 167 16.76 15.91 -8.98
CA ASN A 167 17.02 16.29 -7.60
C ASN A 167 16.19 15.39 -6.68
N ASP A 168 16.79 14.81 -5.64
CA ASP A 168 16.06 13.98 -4.66
C ASP A 168 15.07 14.84 -3.88
N SER A 169 13.78 14.46 -3.89
CA SER A 169 12.74 15.16 -3.11
C SER A 169 12.94 14.94 -1.61
N PHE A 170 13.38 13.73 -1.24
CA PHE A 170 13.75 13.35 0.11
C PHE A 170 14.84 12.29 -0.03
N LYS A 171 16.03 12.55 0.51
CA LYS A 171 17.17 11.65 0.33
C LYS A 171 17.18 10.60 1.43
N LEU A 172 17.26 9.33 1.03
CA LEU A 172 17.34 8.20 1.96
C LEU A 172 18.50 7.30 1.54
N ASP A 173 19.59 7.31 2.30
CA ASP A 173 20.81 6.57 1.97
C ASP A 173 20.65 5.05 2.22
N SER A 174 19.85 4.68 3.22
CA SER A 174 19.54 3.30 3.59
C SER A 174 18.19 3.22 4.30
N ILE A 175 17.62 2.02 4.32
CA ILE A 175 16.37 1.70 5.04
C ILE A 175 16.58 0.43 5.85
N GLY A 176 16.06 0.42 7.08
CA GLY A 176 16.02 -0.76 7.93
C GLY A 176 14.67 -1.47 7.90
N ASN A 177 14.47 -2.35 8.89
CA ASN A 177 13.22 -3.08 9.08
C ASN A 177 12.09 -2.17 9.59
N LEU A 178 10.84 -2.53 9.29
CA LEU A 178 9.65 -1.84 9.78
C LEU A 178 8.91 -2.72 10.78
N TYR A 179 8.63 -2.18 11.97
CA TYR A 179 7.87 -2.84 13.02
C TYR A 179 6.69 -1.96 13.40
N GLY A 180 5.54 -2.54 13.68
CA GLY A 180 4.40 -1.73 14.08
C GLY A 180 3.22 -2.51 14.63
N ALA A 181 2.22 -1.76 15.04
CA ALA A 181 0.96 -2.26 15.54
C ALA A 181 -0.19 -1.34 15.14
N ALA A 182 -1.39 -1.92 15.10
CA ALA A 182 -2.61 -1.21 14.74
C ALA A 182 -3.78 -1.67 15.61
N ALA A 183 -4.69 -0.75 15.88
CA ALA A 183 -6.02 -1.01 16.40
C ALA A 183 -7.03 -0.34 15.46
N VAL A 184 -7.86 -1.15 14.79
CA VAL A 184 -8.84 -0.69 13.81
C VAL A 184 -10.22 -1.14 14.28
N GLY A 185 -11.08 -0.17 14.58
CA GLY A 185 -12.44 -0.40 15.04
C GLY A 185 -13.46 -0.23 13.92
N SER A 186 -14.56 -0.96 14.03
CA SER A 186 -15.78 -0.75 13.26
C SER A 186 -16.97 -1.09 14.15
N TYR A 187 -17.69 -0.06 14.59
CA TYR A 187 -18.78 -0.18 15.55
C TYR A 187 -20.06 0.38 14.96
N ASP A 188 -21.10 -0.45 14.93
CA ASP A 188 -22.45 -0.02 14.63
C ASP A 188 -23.05 0.66 15.85
N LEU A 189 -23.22 1.98 15.77
CA LEU A 189 -23.84 2.79 16.81
C LEU A 189 -25.30 3.05 16.45
N ALA A 190 -26.09 3.50 17.44
CA ALA A 190 -27.45 3.96 17.20
C ALA A 190 -27.41 5.21 16.29
N GLY A 191 -27.42 4.95 14.98
CA GLY A 191 -27.50 5.95 13.95
C GLY A 191 -26.41 6.01 12.90
N GLY A 192 -25.52 5.05 12.87
CA GLY A 192 -24.45 5.04 11.92
C GLY A 192 -23.34 4.08 12.30
N GLN A 193 -22.25 4.16 11.56
CA GLN A 193 -21.05 3.37 11.80
C GLN A 193 -19.90 4.30 12.21
N PHE A 194 -19.19 3.91 13.26
CA PHE A 194 -18.00 4.59 13.75
C PHE A 194 -16.76 3.73 13.53
N ASN A 195 -15.78 4.26 12.81
CA ASN A 195 -14.57 3.55 12.39
C ASN A 195 -13.31 4.29 12.91
N PRO A 196 -12.88 4.07 14.17
CA PRO A 196 -11.64 4.62 14.69
C PRO A 196 -10.43 3.76 14.32
N GLN A 197 -9.28 4.38 14.07
CA GLN A 197 -8.02 3.71 13.79
C GLN A 197 -6.88 4.35 14.58
N LEU A 198 -5.99 3.51 15.10
CA LEU A 198 -4.72 3.92 15.71
C LEU A 198 -3.61 3.06 15.12
N TRP A 199 -2.56 3.71 14.62
CA TRP A 199 -1.42 3.06 14.01
C TRP A 199 -0.13 3.59 14.60
N LEU A 200 0.80 2.68 14.91
CA LEU A 200 2.15 3.00 15.37
C LEU A 200 3.13 2.15 14.58
N ALA A 201 4.20 2.75 14.06
CA ALA A 201 5.25 1.98 13.41
C ALA A 201 6.62 2.63 13.59
N TYR A 202 7.62 1.83 13.90
CA TYR A 202 9.02 2.21 13.88
C TYR A 202 9.67 1.63 12.63
N TRP A 203 10.12 2.52 11.74
CA TRP A 203 10.91 2.15 10.58
C TRP A 203 12.36 2.54 10.85
N ASP A 204 13.19 1.52 11.09
CA ASP A 204 14.60 1.67 11.43
C ASP A 204 15.34 2.50 10.37
N GLN A 205 16.17 3.44 10.83
CA GLN A 205 16.90 4.44 10.03
C GLN A 205 16.00 5.48 9.31
N VAL A 206 14.69 5.45 9.55
CA VAL A 206 13.73 6.39 8.92
C VAL A 206 13.02 7.23 9.98
N ALA A 207 12.05 6.65 10.68
CA ALA A 207 11.25 7.39 11.63
C ALA A 207 10.39 6.47 12.51
N PHE A 208 9.99 7.01 13.65
CA PHE A 208 8.82 6.55 14.38
C PHE A 208 7.57 7.28 13.90
N PHE A 209 6.62 6.55 13.32
CA PHE A 209 5.34 7.02 12.81
C PHE A 209 4.21 6.72 13.80
N TYR A 210 3.28 7.66 13.90
CA TYR A 210 2.07 7.53 14.69
C TYR A 210 0.90 8.21 13.98
N ALA A 211 -0.24 7.53 13.92
CA ALA A 211 -1.43 8.03 13.25
C ALA A 211 -2.70 7.69 14.03
N VAL A 212 -3.62 8.65 14.07
CA VAL A 212 -4.99 8.45 14.54
C VAL A 212 -5.95 8.93 13.46
N ASP A 213 -6.96 8.13 13.19
CA ASP A 213 -8.01 8.40 12.21
C ASP A 213 -9.36 8.04 12.84
N ALA A 214 -10.40 8.82 12.56
CA ALA A 214 -11.75 8.47 12.98
C ALA A 214 -12.77 8.95 11.94
N ALA A 215 -13.59 8.01 11.47
CA ALA A 215 -14.71 8.28 10.58
C ALA A 215 -16.04 7.94 11.24
N TYR A 216 -17.05 8.78 11.03
CA TYR A 216 -18.44 8.51 11.41
C TYR A 216 -19.37 8.72 10.22
N SER A 217 -20.17 7.71 9.89
CA SER A 217 -21.12 7.74 8.77
C SER A 217 -22.54 7.47 9.27
N THR A 218 -23.49 8.35 8.98
CA THR A 218 -24.88 8.20 9.46
C THR A 218 -25.73 7.29 8.58
N THR A 219 -26.67 6.57 9.21
CA THR A 219 -27.71 5.76 8.55
C THR A 219 -29.14 6.08 9.03
N ILE A 220 -29.32 7.08 9.91
CA ILE A 220 -30.63 7.40 10.55
C ILE A 220 -31.65 8.01 9.60
N PHE A 221 -31.22 8.92 8.73
CA PHE A 221 -32.17 9.80 8.05
C PHE A 221 -32.61 9.20 6.72
N ASP A 222 -33.92 9.05 6.56
CA ASP A 222 -34.54 8.61 5.32
C ASP A 222 -34.18 9.60 4.20
N GLY A 223 -33.14 9.27 3.43
CA GLY A 223 -32.63 10.05 2.30
C GLY A 223 -31.45 11.00 2.56
N ILE A 224 -30.90 11.13 3.77
CA ILE A 224 -29.71 11.99 4.03
C ILE A 224 -28.62 11.23 4.79
N ASN A 225 -27.56 10.84 4.08
CA ASN A 225 -26.35 10.27 4.67
C ASN A 225 -25.23 11.30 4.61
N TRP A 226 -24.55 11.53 5.73
CA TRP A 226 -23.30 12.29 5.76
C TRP A 226 -22.20 11.45 6.42
N THR A 227 -20.95 11.77 6.06
CA THR A 227 -19.76 11.19 6.68
C THR A 227 -18.86 12.34 7.12
N LEU A 228 -18.34 12.24 8.34
CA LEU A 228 -17.27 13.10 8.84
C LEU A 228 -16.08 12.21 9.18
N GLU A 229 -14.91 12.62 8.68
CA GLU A 229 -13.65 11.90 8.87
C GLU A 229 -12.57 12.91 9.26
N GLY A 230 -11.76 12.54 10.24
CA GLY A 230 -10.65 13.36 10.71
C GLY A 230 -9.44 12.48 11.01
N ALA A 231 -8.29 12.89 10.52
CA ALA A 231 -7.03 12.16 10.68
C ALA A 231 -5.92 13.09 11.15
N TYR A 232 -5.01 12.55 11.96
CA TYR A 232 -3.74 13.15 12.32
C TYR A 232 -2.63 12.12 12.16
N LEU A 233 -1.67 12.43 11.29
CA LEU A 233 -0.48 11.62 11.02
C LEU A 233 0.73 12.43 11.42
N GLY A 234 1.62 11.85 12.23
CA GLY A 234 2.86 12.45 12.65
C GLY A 234 4.01 11.45 12.68
N ASN A 235 5.22 11.98 12.72
CA ASN A 235 6.43 11.18 12.81
C ASN A 235 7.54 11.93 13.56
N SER A 236 8.42 11.16 14.21
CA SER A 236 9.70 11.60 14.75
C SER A 236 10.82 10.92 13.97
N LEU A 237 11.76 11.69 13.44
CA LEU A 237 12.88 11.16 12.65
C LEU A 237 13.81 10.30 13.53
N ASP A 238 14.40 9.30 12.90
CA ASP A 238 15.52 8.55 13.46
C ASP A 238 16.81 9.40 13.37
N SER A 239 17.78 9.17 14.27
CA SER A 239 19.02 9.95 14.34
C SER A 239 19.81 9.94 13.03
N GLU A 240 19.73 8.85 12.27
CA GLU A 240 20.42 8.71 10.99
C GLU A 240 19.93 9.72 9.91
N LEU A 241 18.70 10.23 10.07
CA LEU A 241 18.10 11.27 9.22
C LEU A 241 18.09 12.66 9.86
N ASP A 242 17.97 12.75 11.19
CA ASP A 242 17.96 14.03 11.92
C ASP A 242 19.29 14.79 11.77
N ASP A 243 20.41 14.07 11.69
CA ASP A 243 21.73 14.66 11.42
C ASP A 243 21.90 15.18 9.97
N LYS A 244 20.95 14.87 9.08
CA LYS A 244 21.00 15.19 7.64
C LYS A 244 19.85 16.11 7.23
N THR A 245 19.85 17.35 7.70
CA THR A 245 19.04 18.47 7.14
C THR A 245 17.50 18.32 7.17
N HIS A 246 16.94 17.27 7.77
CA HIS A 246 15.50 17.01 7.82
C HIS A 246 14.92 17.36 9.20
N ALA A 247 13.70 17.90 9.24
CA ALA A 247 13.02 18.26 10.49
C ALA A 247 11.79 17.38 10.75
N ASN A 248 11.51 17.12 12.03
CA ASN A 248 10.36 16.34 12.51
C ASN A 248 9.02 16.86 11.96
N GLY A 249 8.04 15.96 11.77
CA GLY A 249 6.67 16.31 11.37
C GLY A 249 6.44 16.61 9.88
N ASN A 250 7.44 16.40 9.02
CA ASN A 250 7.33 16.60 7.57
C ASN A 250 7.21 15.30 6.75
N LEU A 251 7.05 14.16 7.41
CA LEU A 251 7.08 12.85 6.77
C LEU A 251 5.68 12.21 6.81
N PHE A 252 4.84 12.69 5.89
CA PHE A 252 3.56 12.09 5.57
C PHE A 252 3.85 10.98 4.55
N ALA A 253 4.17 9.77 5.04
CA ALA A 253 4.87 8.73 4.30
C ALA A 253 4.12 8.08 3.11
N LEU A 254 4.96 7.60 2.17
CA LEU A 254 4.82 6.49 1.20
C LEU A 254 3.56 6.45 0.31
#